data_AF-A0A928VHV1-F1
#
_entry.id   AF-A0A928VHV1-F1
#
_cell.length_a   1.000
_cell.length_b   1.000
_cell.length_c   1.000
_cell.angle_alpha   90.00
_cell.angle_beta   90.00
_cell.angle_gamma   90.00
#
_symmetry.space_group_name_H-M   'P 1'
#
loop_
_entity.id
_entity.type
_entity.pdbx_description
1 polymer ?
#
loop_
_entity_poly.entity_id
_entity_poly.type
_entity_poly.pdbx_seq_one_letter_code
_entity_poly.pdbx_strand_id
1 'polypeptide(L)'
;NFSQLGQLRVSIKNDNGIEVSSPNFTFNGKIPDALKKNCDPPQNEKLNCNQVSIPLPSSPGNYTLQLLPTSTTAQQPQPSEAIKFQVAATPPKIVSFTLNGQPPNPAIAVPLRVGQTITVNWQVEGDDTTAKLDPIGDVPITGSQRLPVTPTLSRIALAATNKQGQTIERAFLVQVQLPPSPSPSPTVNPVLPSPAVPLRSR
;
A
#
# COMPACT_ATOMS: atom_id res chain seq x y z
N ASN A 1 -5.01 36.16 29.53
CA ASN A 1 -4.02 36.63 30.51
C ASN A 1 -3.05 35.48 30.76
N PHE A 2 -1.76 35.67 30.45
CA PHE A 2 -0.74 34.61 30.52
C PHE A 2 -0.52 34.10 31.95
N SER A 3 -0.43 35.00 32.94
CA SER A 3 -0.27 34.61 34.34
C SER A 3 -1.40 33.73 34.89
N GLN A 4 -2.58 33.77 34.24
CA GLN A 4 -3.75 32.96 34.57
C GLN A 4 -3.87 31.70 33.70
N LEU A 5 -3.07 31.57 32.63
CA LEU A 5 -3.13 30.40 31.75
C LEU A 5 -2.50 29.20 32.46
N GLY A 6 -3.33 28.21 32.80
CA GLY A 6 -2.88 26.97 33.43
C GLY A 6 -2.44 25.96 32.39
N GLN A 7 -3.32 25.66 31.44
CA GLN A 7 -3.08 24.68 30.38
C GLN A 7 -3.65 25.15 29.05
N LEU A 8 -3.08 24.65 27.95
CA LEU A 8 -3.63 24.75 26.62
C LEU A 8 -3.66 23.35 26.03
N ARG A 9 -4.86 22.81 25.85
CA ARG A 9 -5.05 21.55 25.14
C ARG A 9 -5.44 21.83 23.70
N VAL A 10 -4.75 21.21 22.75
CA VAL A 10 -5.17 21.18 21.36
C VAL A 10 -6.08 19.98 21.20
N SER A 11 -7.32 20.18 20.78
CA SER A 11 -8.27 19.10 20.49
C SER A 11 -8.36 18.94 18.97
N ILE A 12 -7.97 17.77 18.46
CA ILE A 12 -8.15 17.42 17.04
C ILE A 12 -9.21 16.34 16.96
N LYS A 13 -10.31 16.64 16.28
CA LYS A 13 -11.43 15.72 16.07
C LYS A 13 -11.56 15.35 14.60
N ASN A 14 -11.92 14.10 14.32
CA ASN A 14 -12.32 13.69 12.98
C ASN A 14 -13.74 14.19 12.65
N ASP A 15 -14.20 13.92 11.42
CA ASP A 15 -15.54 14.30 10.94
C ASP A 15 -16.69 13.73 11.77
N ASN A 16 -16.47 12.64 12.51
CA ASN A 16 -17.46 12.05 13.42
C ASN A 16 -17.45 12.73 14.81
N GLY A 17 -16.66 13.79 14.99
CA GLY A 17 -16.51 14.50 16.26
C GLY A 17 -15.68 13.77 17.31
N ILE A 18 -15.03 12.65 16.95
CA ILE A 18 -14.20 11.84 17.85
C ILE A 18 -12.82 12.47 17.94
N GLU A 19 -12.34 12.71 19.17
CA GLU A 19 -10.99 13.22 19.42
C GLU A 19 -9.94 12.15 19.09
N VAL A 20 -9.06 12.47 18.14
CA VAL A 20 -8.01 11.57 17.63
C VAL A 20 -6.61 11.98 18.11
N SER A 21 -6.44 13.23 18.55
CA SER A 21 -5.19 13.74 19.07
C SER A 21 -5.47 14.88 20.05
N SER A 22 -4.79 14.87 21.20
CA SER A 22 -4.98 15.85 22.27
C SER A 22 -3.68 16.37 22.92
N PRO A 23 -2.76 17.00 22.16
CA PRO A 23 -1.56 17.61 22.74
C PRO A 23 -1.90 18.58 23.87
N ASN A 24 -1.19 18.49 25.00
CA ASN A 24 -1.39 19.37 26.14
C ASN A 24 -0.11 20.14 26.48
N PHE A 25 -0.24 21.45 26.65
CA PHE A 25 0.82 22.36 27.03
C PHE A 25 0.49 22.96 28.40
N THR A 26 1.32 22.67 29.40
CA THR A 26 1.09 23.14 30.78
C THR A 26 1.93 24.38 31.08
N PHE A 27 1.27 25.48 31.40
CA PHE A 27 1.86 26.81 31.44
C PHE A 27 2.33 27.30 32.81
N ASN A 28 2.12 26.58 33.93
CA ASN A 28 2.68 26.78 35.29
C ASN A 28 3.53 28.05 35.56
N GLY A 29 3.04 29.24 35.24
CA GLY A 29 3.81 30.50 35.20
C GLY A 29 4.97 30.62 34.19
N LYS A 30 5.21 29.64 33.30
CA LYS A 30 6.30 29.60 32.31
C LYS A 30 5.86 28.99 30.97
N ILE A 31 6.46 29.47 29.87
CA ILE A 31 6.24 28.89 28.53
C ILE A 31 6.89 27.48 28.48
N PRO A 32 6.15 26.42 28.10
CA PRO A 32 6.68 25.07 27.92
C PRO A 32 7.83 25.02 26.91
N ASP A 33 8.81 24.13 27.11
CA ASP A 33 9.97 24.01 26.21
C ASP A 33 9.58 23.75 24.74
N ALA A 34 8.52 22.95 24.53
CA ALA A 34 7.96 22.68 23.21
C ALA A 34 7.48 23.93 22.47
N LEU A 35 7.16 25.00 23.20
CA LEU A 35 6.62 26.25 22.68
C LEU A 35 7.62 27.41 22.70
N LYS A 36 8.69 27.34 23.51
CA LYS A 36 9.67 28.44 23.68
C LYS A 36 10.28 28.94 22.38
N LYS A 37 10.47 28.07 21.38
CA LYS A 37 11.04 28.45 20.07
C LYS A 37 10.05 29.22 19.20
N ASN A 38 8.76 29.08 19.46
CA ASN A 38 7.67 29.54 18.62
C ASN A 38 6.82 30.61 19.29
N CYS A 39 7.08 30.93 20.56
CA CYS A 39 6.33 31.89 21.34
C CYS A 39 7.25 32.97 21.89
N ASP A 40 6.82 34.21 21.76
CA ASP A 40 7.51 35.36 22.34
C ASP A 40 7.28 35.42 23.86
N PRO A 41 8.20 36.01 24.64
CA PRO A 41 7.93 36.37 26.03
C PRO A 41 6.63 37.19 26.13
N PRO A 42 5.78 36.92 27.14
CA PRO A 42 4.48 37.57 27.23
C PRO A 42 4.65 39.09 27.43
N GLN A 43 3.96 39.88 26.60
CA GLN A 43 3.91 41.34 26.72
C GLN A 43 2.49 41.75 27.12
N ASN A 44 2.35 42.52 28.20
CA ASN A 44 1.04 42.93 28.75
C ASN A 44 0.10 41.73 28.97
N GLU A 45 0.60 40.66 29.58
CA GLU A 45 -0.16 39.41 29.82
C GLU A 45 -0.69 38.70 28.56
N LYS A 46 -0.15 39.05 27.38
CA LYS A 46 -0.46 38.41 26.10
C LYS A 46 0.72 37.56 25.65
N LEU A 47 0.46 36.26 25.45
CA LEU A 47 1.40 35.34 24.81
C LEU A 47 1.07 35.25 23.32
N ASN A 48 2.06 35.53 22.46
CA ASN A 48 1.93 35.35 21.02
C ASN A 48 2.80 34.17 20.59
N CYS A 49 2.21 33.26 19.82
CA CYS A 49 2.89 32.08 19.30
C CYS A 49 2.64 31.97 17.80
N ASN A 50 3.70 31.70 17.03
CA ASN A 50 3.66 31.57 15.58
C ASN A 50 4.32 30.25 15.14
N GLN A 51 3.72 29.59 14.14
CA GLN A 51 4.26 28.37 13.52
C GLN A 51 4.51 27.23 14.52
N VAL A 52 3.67 27.12 15.56
CA VAL A 52 3.73 26.00 16.50
C VAL A 52 3.43 24.70 15.75
N SER A 53 4.37 23.77 15.79
CA SER A 53 4.19 22.45 15.18
C SER A 53 3.27 21.59 16.05
N ILE A 54 2.21 21.06 15.44
CA ILE A 54 1.24 20.19 16.10
C ILE A 54 1.25 18.85 15.34
N PRO A 55 1.33 17.70 16.03
CA PRO A 55 1.29 16.41 15.37
C PRO A 55 -0.05 16.23 14.66
N LEU A 56 0.00 16.01 13.34
CA LEU A 56 -1.18 15.71 12.54
C LEU A 56 -1.62 14.25 12.76
N PRO A 57 -2.92 13.96 12.59
CA PRO A 57 -3.41 12.58 12.55
C PRO A 57 -2.72 11.76 11.45
N SER A 58 -2.45 10.49 11.74
CA SER A 58 -1.81 9.57 10.78
C SER A 58 -2.73 9.08 9.68
N SER A 59 -4.05 9.12 9.91
CA SER A 59 -5.04 8.71 8.92
C SER A 59 -5.48 9.88 8.04
N PRO A 60 -5.67 9.67 6.73
CA PRO A 60 -6.27 10.69 5.87
C PRO A 60 -7.74 10.93 6.23
N GLY A 61 -8.23 12.14 5.94
CA GLY A 61 -9.60 12.54 6.26
C GLY A 61 -9.71 14.03 6.54
N ASN A 62 -10.93 14.49 6.86
CA ASN A 62 -11.12 15.86 7.34
C ASN A 62 -11.17 15.88 8.87
N TYR A 63 -10.66 16.99 9.40
CA TYR A 63 -10.43 17.18 10.81
C TYR A 63 -10.77 18.60 11.22
N THR A 64 -11.10 18.73 12.50
CA THR A 64 -11.31 20.02 13.16
C THR A 64 -10.34 20.15 14.32
N LEU A 65 -9.59 21.24 14.34
CA LEU A 65 -8.72 21.65 15.44
C LEU A 65 -9.38 22.75 16.26
N GLN A 66 -9.34 22.61 17.57
CA GLN A 66 -9.72 23.66 18.53
C GLN A 66 -8.69 23.77 19.64
N LEU A 67 -8.42 25.00 20.07
CA LEU A 67 -7.63 25.27 21.25
C LEU A 67 -8.57 25.38 22.46
N LEU A 68 -8.25 24.64 23.50
CA LEU A 68 -9.01 24.57 24.75
C LEU A 68 -8.10 25.08 25.89
N PRO A 69 -8.09 26.39 26.13
CA PRO A 69 -7.36 26.97 27.24
C PRO A 69 -8.08 26.68 28.57
N THR A 70 -7.29 26.43 29.61
CA THR A 70 -7.77 26.28 30.98
C THR A 70 -7.10 27.33 31.84
N SER A 71 -7.91 28.07 32.59
CA SER A 71 -7.40 29.06 33.56
C SER A 71 -7.06 28.39 34.89
N THR A 72 -6.08 28.94 35.60
CA THR A 72 -5.79 28.61 37.01
C THR A 72 -6.78 29.28 37.97
N THR A 73 -7.59 30.21 37.48
CA THR A 73 -8.65 30.89 38.23
C THR A 73 -10.01 30.21 38.01
N ALA A 74 -11.01 30.56 38.82
CA ALA A 74 -12.37 30.00 38.72
C ALA A 74 -13.07 30.29 37.37
N GLN A 75 -12.58 31.27 36.61
CA GLN A 75 -13.18 31.68 35.34
C GLN A 75 -12.56 30.88 34.18
N GLN A 76 -13.35 29.98 33.59
CA GLN A 76 -12.89 29.17 32.46
C GLN A 76 -12.87 29.99 31.16
N PRO A 77 -11.75 29.97 30.40
CA PRO A 77 -11.67 30.59 29.09
C PRO A 77 -12.60 29.92 28.08
N GLN A 78 -13.05 30.67 27.07
CA GLN A 78 -13.75 30.08 25.93
C GLN A 78 -12.76 29.33 25.01
N PRO A 79 -13.19 28.21 24.40
CA PRO A 79 -12.49 27.58 23.30
C PRO A 79 -12.21 28.55 22.14
N SER A 80 -11.15 28.29 21.37
CA SER A 80 -10.95 29.00 20.11
C SER A 80 -12.02 28.65 19.07
N GLU A 81 -12.06 29.46 18.03
CA GLU A 81 -12.72 29.08 16.78
C GLU A 81 -12.15 27.76 16.25
N ALA A 82 -13.03 27.01 15.57
CA ALA A 82 -12.71 25.73 14.98
C ALA A 82 -11.99 25.91 13.64
N ILE A 83 -10.80 25.34 13.53
CA ILE A 83 -10.03 25.32 12.28
C ILE A 83 -10.26 23.99 11.59
N LYS A 84 -10.86 24.01 10.40
CA LYS A 84 -11.06 22.81 9.58
C LYS A 84 -9.86 22.62 8.66
N PHE A 85 -9.37 21.39 8.58
CA PHE A 85 -8.28 21.03 7.68
C PHE A 85 -8.45 19.59 7.18
N GLN A 86 -7.71 19.25 6.12
CA GLN A 86 -7.74 17.93 5.51
C GLN A 86 -6.35 17.33 5.49
N VAL A 87 -6.24 16.07 5.90
CA VAL A 87 -5.05 15.25 5.67
C VAL A 87 -5.30 14.44 4.41
N ALA A 88 -4.52 14.71 3.36
CA ALA A 88 -4.63 14.00 2.09
C ALA A 88 -4.11 12.56 2.23
N ALA A 89 -4.76 11.62 1.55
CA ALA A 89 -4.29 10.25 1.47
C ALA A 89 -3.04 10.16 0.60
N THR A 90 -2.07 9.36 1.03
CA THR A 90 -0.92 8.97 0.23
C THR A 90 -1.39 8.06 -0.90
N PRO A 91 -1.20 8.42 -2.18
CA PRO A 91 -1.62 7.59 -3.31
C PRO A 91 -0.92 6.21 -3.30
N PRO A 92 -1.57 5.17 -3.84
CA PRO A 92 -0.96 3.85 -3.91
C PRO A 92 0.28 3.86 -4.80
N LYS A 93 1.31 3.12 -4.39
CA LYS A 93 2.58 2.99 -5.10
C LYS A 93 3.09 1.55 -5.06
N ILE A 94 3.43 1.00 -6.21
CA ILE A 94 4.16 -0.27 -6.30
C ILE A 94 5.65 0.05 -6.19
N VAL A 95 6.22 -0.19 -5.01
CA VAL A 95 7.63 0.06 -4.68
C VAL A 95 8.51 -0.98 -5.35
N SER A 96 8.12 -2.25 -5.22
CA SER A 96 8.80 -3.36 -5.86
C SER A 96 7.79 -4.35 -6.43
N PHE A 97 8.12 -4.88 -7.60
CA PHE A 97 7.41 -6.00 -8.21
C PHE A 97 8.43 -6.72 -9.07
N THR A 98 8.70 -8.00 -8.78
CA THR A 98 9.74 -8.77 -9.46
C THR A 98 9.28 -10.19 -9.76
N LEU A 99 9.77 -10.74 -10.87
CA LEU A 99 9.62 -12.13 -11.27
C LEU A 99 11.01 -12.77 -11.34
N ASN A 100 11.28 -13.76 -10.49
CA ASN A 100 12.59 -14.36 -10.30
C ASN A 100 13.70 -13.30 -10.05
N GLY A 101 13.36 -12.24 -9.31
CA GLY A 101 14.26 -11.12 -9.00
C GLY A 101 14.40 -10.08 -10.11
N GLN A 102 13.76 -10.25 -11.27
CA GLN A 102 13.80 -9.28 -12.36
C GLN A 102 12.55 -8.37 -12.34
N PRO A 103 12.68 -7.05 -12.50
CA PRO A 103 11.53 -6.15 -12.61
C PRO A 103 10.80 -6.30 -13.95
N PRO A 104 9.55 -5.82 -14.08
CA PRO A 104 8.81 -5.86 -15.33
C PRO A 104 9.50 -5.06 -16.42
N ASN A 105 9.55 -5.63 -17.62
CA ASN A 105 9.92 -4.92 -18.84
C ASN A 105 8.74 -4.96 -19.82
N PRO A 106 8.11 -3.82 -20.13
CA PRO A 106 6.93 -3.80 -21.01
C PRO A 106 7.25 -4.19 -22.46
N ALA A 107 8.52 -4.15 -22.88
CA ALA A 107 8.93 -4.47 -24.24
C ALA A 107 9.28 -5.95 -24.46
N ILE A 108 9.40 -6.76 -23.39
CA ILE A 108 9.92 -8.13 -23.47
C ILE A 108 9.03 -9.09 -22.69
N ALA A 109 8.54 -10.13 -23.38
CA ALA A 109 7.88 -11.24 -22.73
C ALA A 109 8.92 -12.17 -22.08
N VAL A 110 8.66 -12.60 -20.85
CA VAL A 110 9.54 -13.51 -20.12
C VAL A 110 9.29 -14.94 -20.61
N PRO A 111 10.28 -15.63 -21.19
CA PRO A 111 10.12 -17.01 -21.61
C PRO A 111 10.13 -17.93 -20.39
N LEU A 112 9.09 -18.74 -20.24
CA LEU A 112 8.95 -19.72 -19.15
C LEU A 112 8.64 -21.11 -19.71
N ARG A 113 8.97 -22.16 -18.98
CA ARG A 113 8.64 -23.55 -19.37
C ARG A 113 7.48 -24.08 -18.54
N VAL A 114 6.58 -24.86 -19.16
CA VAL A 114 5.51 -25.55 -18.42
C VAL A 114 6.10 -26.40 -17.29
N GLY A 115 5.50 -26.32 -16.10
CA GLY A 115 5.96 -27.05 -14.91
C GLY A 115 7.12 -26.37 -14.15
N GLN A 116 7.73 -25.33 -14.72
CA GLN A 116 8.66 -24.46 -13.98
C GLN A 116 7.92 -23.78 -12.82
N THR A 117 8.60 -23.60 -11.68
CA THR A 117 8.10 -22.75 -10.59
C THR A 117 8.83 -21.41 -10.64
N ILE A 118 8.07 -20.31 -10.68
CA ILE A 118 8.60 -18.94 -10.61
C ILE A 118 8.29 -18.31 -9.25
N THR A 119 9.13 -17.36 -8.84
CA THR A 119 8.92 -16.59 -7.60
C THR A 119 8.57 -15.16 -7.95
N VAL A 120 7.41 -14.70 -7.47
CA VAL A 120 6.97 -13.30 -7.58
C VAL A 120 7.19 -12.64 -6.23
N ASN A 121 7.84 -11.47 -6.19
CA ASN A 121 7.95 -10.66 -4.97
C ASN A 121 7.37 -9.28 -5.21
N TRP A 122 6.72 -8.71 -4.21
CA TRP A 122 6.13 -7.39 -4.33
C TRP A 122 6.14 -6.62 -3.01
N GLN A 123 6.06 -5.30 -3.15
CA GLN A 123 5.85 -4.34 -2.08
C GLN A 123 5.05 -3.16 -2.63
N VAL A 124 3.97 -2.86 -1.93
CA VAL A 124 3.03 -1.78 -2.20
C VAL A 124 2.98 -0.86 -0.98
N GLU A 125 2.90 0.44 -1.23
CA GLU A 125 2.71 1.50 -0.24
C GLU A 125 1.47 2.32 -0.59
N GLY A 126 0.93 3.03 0.39
CA GLY A 126 -0.23 3.91 0.25
C GLY A 126 -1.20 3.75 1.41
N ASP A 127 -1.90 4.83 1.76
CA ASP A 127 -2.89 4.78 2.82
C ASP A 127 -4.10 3.97 2.37
N ASP A 128 -4.61 3.11 3.26
CA ASP A 128 -5.79 2.28 3.00
C ASP A 128 -5.74 1.50 1.67
N THR A 129 -4.54 1.05 1.28
CA THR A 129 -4.30 0.40 0.00
C THR A 129 -4.47 -1.11 0.10
N THR A 130 -5.15 -1.69 -0.88
CA THR A 130 -5.24 -3.14 -1.10
C THR A 130 -4.42 -3.54 -2.32
N ALA A 131 -3.95 -4.78 -2.34
CA ALA A 131 -3.16 -5.32 -3.45
C ALA A 131 -3.81 -6.60 -3.99
N LYS A 132 -3.80 -6.74 -5.32
CA LYS A 132 -4.30 -7.90 -6.05
C LYS A 132 -3.25 -8.40 -7.02
N LEU A 133 -2.95 -9.69 -6.97
CA LEU A 133 -2.00 -10.36 -7.85
C LEU A 133 -2.75 -11.31 -8.78
N ASP A 134 -2.75 -11.07 -10.08
CA ASP A 134 -3.28 -11.97 -11.10
C ASP A 134 -2.24 -13.07 -11.41
N PRO A 135 -2.56 -14.38 -11.33
CA PRO A 135 -3.90 -14.99 -11.20
C PRO A 135 -4.33 -15.45 -9.79
N ILE A 136 -3.67 -14.98 -8.74
CA ILE A 136 -3.92 -15.42 -7.36
C ILE A 136 -5.15 -14.77 -6.71
N GLY A 137 -5.40 -13.49 -6.97
CA GLY A 137 -6.41 -12.70 -6.28
C GLY A 137 -5.81 -11.78 -5.22
N ASP A 138 -6.50 -11.60 -4.10
CA ASP A 138 -6.10 -10.66 -3.07
C ASP A 138 -4.84 -11.13 -2.33
N VAL A 139 -3.90 -10.20 -2.12
CA VAL A 139 -2.62 -10.48 -1.47
C VAL A 139 -2.27 -9.38 -0.45
N PRO A 140 -1.43 -9.68 0.55
CA PRO A 140 -0.88 -8.64 1.43
C PRO A 140 -0.11 -7.58 0.64
N ILE A 141 -0.01 -6.35 1.16
CA ILE A 141 0.71 -5.26 0.50
C ILE A 141 2.21 -5.53 0.28
N THR A 142 2.80 -6.43 1.06
CA THR A 142 4.17 -6.93 0.85
C THR A 142 4.17 -8.44 0.92
N GLY A 143 4.84 -9.11 -0.01
CA GLY A 143 4.86 -10.56 -0.01
C GLY A 143 5.73 -11.20 -1.08
N SER A 144 5.72 -12.54 -1.04
CA SER A 144 6.38 -13.41 -2.00
C SER A 144 5.49 -14.62 -2.26
N GLN A 145 5.35 -15.00 -3.53
CA GLN A 145 4.55 -16.15 -3.93
C GLN A 145 5.30 -16.99 -4.97
N ARG A 146 5.27 -18.31 -4.78
CA ARG A 146 5.70 -19.26 -5.80
C ARG A 146 4.52 -19.68 -6.65
N LEU A 147 4.68 -19.61 -7.97
CA LEU A 147 3.65 -19.93 -8.95
C LEU A 147 4.14 -21.04 -9.90
N PRO A 148 3.38 -22.12 -10.10
CA PRO A 148 3.67 -23.05 -11.17
C PRO A 148 3.29 -22.43 -12.52
N VAL A 149 4.15 -22.61 -13.52
CA VAL A 149 3.89 -22.18 -14.89
C VAL A 149 2.96 -23.18 -15.55
N THR A 150 1.73 -22.73 -15.82
CA THR A 150 0.73 -23.48 -16.57
C THR A 150 0.78 -23.09 -18.05
N PRO A 151 0.26 -23.94 -18.97
CA PRO A 151 0.18 -23.61 -20.39
C PRO A 151 -0.64 -22.35 -20.71
N THR A 152 -1.55 -21.96 -19.81
CA THR A 152 -2.46 -20.81 -19.99
C THR A 152 -1.91 -19.50 -19.40
N LEU A 153 -0.77 -19.55 -18.71
CA LEU A 153 -0.19 -18.37 -18.08
C LEU A 153 0.42 -17.44 -19.13
N SER A 154 -0.21 -16.30 -19.40
CA SER A 154 0.28 -15.29 -20.35
C SER A 154 0.66 -13.97 -19.67
N ARG A 155 0.22 -13.76 -18.44
CA ARG A 155 0.35 -12.50 -17.70
C ARG A 155 0.43 -12.75 -16.21
N ILE A 156 1.25 -11.94 -15.53
CA ILE A 156 1.28 -11.82 -14.07
C ILE A 156 1.19 -10.34 -13.75
N ALA A 157 0.13 -9.90 -13.10
CA ALA A 157 -0.13 -8.48 -12.86
C ALA A 157 -0.35 -8.20 -11.38
N LEU A 158 0.26 -7.14 -10.88
CA LEU A 158 0.02 -6.60 -9.55
C LEU A 158 -0.72 -5.28 -9.70
N ALA A 159 -1.93 -5.22 -9.16
CA ALA A 159 -2.72 -4.01 -9.03
C ALA A 159 -2.77 -3.56 -7.57
N ALA A 160 -2.65 -2.25 -7.33
CA ALA A 160 -2.84 -1.65 -6.03
C ALA A 160 -3.91 -0.57 -6.11
N THR A 161 -4.89 -0.61 -5.20
CA THR A 161 -6.05 0.29 -5.18
C THR A 161 -6.24 0.85 -3.78
N ASN A 162 -6.42 2.17 -3.66
CA ASN A 162 -6.81 2.79 -2.39
C ASN A 162 -8.33 2.93 -2.25
N LYS A 163 -8.80 3.28 -1.06
CA LYS A 163 -10.24 3.50 -0.79
C LYS A 163 -10.87 4.62 -1.64
N GLN A 164 -10.06 5.54 -2.15
CA GLN A 164 -10.49 6.62 -3.05
C GLN A 164 -10.67 6.13 -4.50
N GLY A 165 -10.39 4.85 -4.79
CA GLY A 165 -10.53 4.24 -6.11
C GLY A 165 -9.34 4.48 -7.04
N GLN A 166 -8.28 5.17 -6.58
CA GLN A 166 -7.07 5.33 -7.36
C GLN A 166 -6.40 3.96 -7.48
N THR A 167 -6.11 3.56 -8.72
CA THR A 167 -5.55 2.25 -9.03
C THR A 167 -4.30 2.41 -9.87
N ILE A 168 -3.26 1.66 -9.52
CA ILE A 168 -2.05 1.50 -10.32
C ILE A 168 -1.82 0.02 -10.59
N GLU A 169 -1.19 -0.29 -11.72
CA GLU A 169 -0.93 -1.67 -12.10
C GLU A 169 0.46 -1.80 -12.73
N ARG A 170 1.13 -2.92 -12.47
CA ARG A 170 2.31 -3.37 -13.20
C ARG A 170 2.14 -4.82 -13.60
N ALA A 171 2.65 -5.21 -14.76
CA ALA A 171 2.49 -6.57 -15.26
C ALA A 171 3.75 -7.08 -15.95
N PHE A 172 3.98 -8.39 -15.83
CA PHE A 172 4.86 -9.17 -16.69
C PHE A 172 4.04 -9.79 -17.81
N LEU A 173 4.54 -9.65 -19.04
CA LEU A 173 4.11 -10.49 -20.15
C LEU A 173 4.91 -11.79 -20.11
N VAL A 174 4.25 -12.92 -20.30
CA VAL A 174 4.84 -14.25 -20.19
C VAL A 174 4.63 -15.02 -21.48
N GLN A 175 5.67 -15.68 -21.97
CA GLN A 175 5.59 -16.60 -23.10
C GLN A 175 5.94 -18.01 -22.62
N VAL A 176 4.94 -18.90 -22.60
CA VAL A 176 5.13 -20.27 -22.11
C VAL A 176 5.53 -21.20 -23.25
N GLN A 177 6.66 -21.87 -23.08
CA GLN A 177 7.17 -22.91 -23.96
C GLN A 177 6.55 -24.27 -23.57
N LEU A 178 5.79 -24.84 -24.50
CA LEU A 178 5.26 -26.19 -24.38
C LEU A 178 6.39 -27.22 -24.53
N PRO A 179 6.31 -28.38 -23.85
CA PRO A 179 7.21 -29.48 -24.12
C PRO A 179 7.08 -29.93 -25.58
N PRO A 180 8.16 -30.46 -26.19
CA PRO A 180 8.09 -30.98 -27.55
C PRO A 180 6.99 -32.05 -27.63
N SER A 181 6.10 -31.90 -28.61
CA SER A 181 5.06 -32.90 -28.89
C SER A 181 5.74 -34.26 -29.09
N PRO A 182 5.21 -35.37 -28.53
CA PRO A 182 5.74 -36.68 -28.86
C PRO A 182 5.70 -36.85 -30.38
N SER A 183 6.86 -37.11 -30.97
CA SER A 183 6.95 -37.42 -32.41
C SER A 183 6.02 -38.62 -32.67
N PRO A 184 5.21 -38.62 -33.74
CA PRO A 184 4.42 -39.78 -34.08
C PRO A 184 5.36 -40.98 -34.21
N SER A 185 5.14 -42.02 -33.40
CA SER A 185 5.83 -43.29 -33.55
C SER A 185 5.68 -43.75 -35.01
N PRO A 186 6.74 -44.27 -35.65
CA PRO A 186 6.64 -44.77 -37.01
C PRO A 186 5.51 -45.79 -37.05
N THR A 187 4.51 -45.55 -37.89
CA THR A 187 3.45 -46.51 -38.18
C THR A 187 4.14 -47.79 -38.65
N VAL A 188 4.12 -48.83 -37.81
CA VAL A 188 4.51 -50.17 -38.22
C VAL A 188 3.51 -50.58 -39.29
N ASN A 189 3.91 -50.45 -40.56
CA ASN A 189 3.15 -51.03 -41.65
C ASN A 189 3.04 -52.54 -41.38
N PRO A 190 1.84 -53.11 -41.26
CA PRO A 190 1.70 -54.56 -41.13
C PRO A 190 2.33 -55.19 -42.38
N VAL A 191 3.39 -55.96 -42.16
CA VAL A 191 4.00 -56.80 -43.18
C VAL A 191 2.90 -57.74 -43.68
N LEU A 192 2.53 -57.58 -44.95
CA LEU A 192 1.61 -58.49 -45.62
C LEU A 192 2.23 -59.90 -45.59
N PRO A 193 1.51 -60.93 -45.11
CA PRO A 193 2.03 -62.30 -45.13
C PRO A 193 2.28 -62.75 -46.58
N SER A 194 3.50 -63.23 -46.85
CA SER A 194 3.86 -63.81 -48.14
C SER A 194 2.91 -64.97 -48.51
N PRO A 195 2.46 -65.05 -49.78
CA PRO A 195 1.62 -66.15 -50.24
C PRO A 195 2.38 -67.49 -50.16
N ALA A 196 1.68 -68.51 -49.64
CA ALA A 196 2.18 -69.87 -49.52
C ALA A 196 2.50 -70.48 -50.89
N VAL A 197 3.70 -71.04 -51.02
CA VAL A 197 4.13 -71.81 -52.19
C VAL A 197 3.39 -73.15 -52.19
N PRO A 198 2.71 -73.55 -53.29
CA PRO A 198 2.04 -74.83 -53.35
C PRO A 198 3.04 -75.99 -53.47
N LEU A 199 2.92 -76.97 -52.57
CA LEU A 199 3.66 -78.24 -52.61
C LEU A 199 3.24 -79.04 -53.85
N ARG A 200 4.23 -79.42 -54.67
CA ARG A 200 4.05 -80.30 -55.82
C ARG A 200 4.28 -81.75 -55.38
N SER A 201 3.24 -82.57 -55.47
CA SER A 201 3.27 -84.01 -55.21
C SER A 201 3.96 -84.78 -56.35
N ARG A 202 4.75 -85.79 -55.98
CA ARG A 202 5.15 -86.93 -56.82
C ARG A 202 4.92 -88.20 -56.06
#